data_AF-A0A9P7YVC4-F1
#
_entry.id   AF-A0A9P7YVC4-F1
#
_cell.length_a   1.000
_cell.length_b   1.000
_cell.length_c   1.000
_cell.angle_alpha   90.00
_cell.angle_beta   90.00
_cell.angle_gamma   90.00
#
_symmetry.space_group_name_H-M   'P 1'
#
loop_
_entity.id
_entity.type
_entity.pdbx_description
1 polymer ?
#
loop_
_entity_poly.entity_id
_entity_poly.type
_entity_poly.pdbx_seq_one_letter_code
_entity_poly.pdbx_strand_id
1 'polypeptide(L)'
;MLALALADDAFKNKFTSLKDIYSLVVPPDTDRIRLQWDEEWAKQPVFRDVEHTANGVRISKTKVLLYTKHRHHLVRLGRTCGFEKRLEFYDLRRASGKRLDEEVTPEERRLIMGNRGDVYERYYMPAFID
;
A
#
# COMPACT_ATOMS: atom_id res chain seq x y z
N MET A 1 3.22 -1.22 4.61
CA MET A 1 2.22 -2.04 5.32
C MET A 1 2.82 -2.70 6.56
N LEU A 2 3.90 -3.49 6.44
CA LEU A 2 4.50 -4.20 7.58
C LEU A 2 4.94 -3.28 8.74
N ALA A 3 5.56 -2.14 8.44
CA ALA A 3 5.96 -1.17 9.47
C ALA A 3 4.77 -0.60 10.27
N LEU A 4 3.63 -0.37 9.61
CA LEU A 4 2.40 0.07 10.30
C LEU A 4 1.86 -1.02 11.21
N ALA A 5 1.82 -2.26 10.71
CA ALA A 5 1.40 -3.43 11.48
C ALA A 5 2.23 -3.62 12.76
N LEU A 6 3.55 -3.43 12.68
CA LEU A 6 4.45 -3.48 13.83
C LEU A 6 4.20 -2.33 14.81
N ALA A 7 4.02 -1.10 14.31
CA ALA A 7 3.73 0.06 15.14
C ALA A 7 2.38 -0.07 15.88
N ASP A 8 1.44 -0.82 15.31
CA ASP A 8 0.13 -1.08 15.88
C ASP A 8 0.06 -2.33 16.77
N ASP A 9 1.12 -3.13 16.89
CA ASP A 9 1.07 -4.45 17.54
C ASP A 9 -0.01 -5.37 16.92
N ALA A 10 -0.13 -5.33 15.60
CA ALA A 10 -1.25 -5.93 14.87
C ALA A 10 -1.12 -7.45 14.64
N PHE A 11 0.01 -8.05 15.03
CA PHE A 11 0.24 -9.49 14.94
C PHE A 11 -0.09 -10.18 16.27
N LYS A 12 -0.66 -11.39 16.20
CA LYS A 12 -0.97 -12.21 17.39
C LYS A 12 0.26 -12.49 18.26
N ASN A 13 1.42 -12.64 17.63
CA ASN A 13 2.70 -12.92 18.28
C ASN A 13 3.41 -11.66 18.82
N LYS A 14 2.78 -10.49 18.68
CA LYS A 14 3.24 -9.20 19.22
C LYS A 14 4.69 -8.84 18.88
N PHE A 15 5.04 -8.99 17.60
CA PHE A 15 6.35 -8.58 17.11
C PHE A 15 6.52 -7.07 17.30
N THR A 16 7.62 -6.68 17.92
CA THR A 16 7.92 -5.27 18.22
C THR A 16 8.92 -4.67 17.24
N SER A 17 9.60 -5.52 16.47
CA SER A 17 10.61 -5.09 15.51
C SER A 17 10.64 -5.96 14.25
N LEU A 18 11.22 -5.41 13.18
CA LEU A 18 11.52 -6.20 11.97
C LEU A 18 12.52 -7.32 12.25
N LYS A 19 13.42 -7.14 13.24
CA LYS A 19 14.39 -8.16 13.62
C LYS A 19 13.70 -9.43 14.10
N ASP A 20 12.60 -9.29 14.82
CA ASP A 20 11.82 -10.43 15.32
C ASP A 20 11.31 -11.28 14.16
N ILE A 21 10.83 -10.63 13.09
CA ILE A 21 10.36 -11.28 11.87
C ILE A 21 11.52 -11.94 11.11
N TYR A 22 12.64 -11.24 10.93
CA TYR A 22 13.79 -11.77 10.21
C TYR A 22 14.50 -12.91 10.96
N SER A 23 14.30 -13.03 12.27
CA SER A 23 14.84 -14.13 13.07
C SER A 23 14.03 -15.43 12.97
N LEU A 24 12.86 -15.39 12.34
CA LEU A 24 12.00 -16.56 12.22
C LEU A 24 12.62 -17.60 11.28
N VAL A 25 12.63 -18.86 11.74
CA VAL A 25 13.11 -20.01 10.98
C VAL A 25 11.90 -20.78 10.46
N VAL A 26 11.88 -21.05 9.16
CA VAL A 26 10.81 -21.84 8.53
C VAL A 26 10.95 -23.30 9.02
N PRO A 27 9.91 -23.90 9.61
CA PRO A 27 9.96 -25.30 10.00
C PRO A 27 10.22 -26.22 8.79
N PRO A 28 10.93 -27.36 8.97
CA PRO A 28 11.37 -28.21 7.86
C PRO A 28 10.23 -28.88 7.09
N ASP A 29 9.02 -28.93 7.64
CA ASP A 29 7.81 -29.52 7.09
C ASP A 29 6.96 -28.53 6.27
N THR A 30 7.34 -27.25 6.17
CA THR A 30 6.61 -26.19 5.46
C THR A 30 7.56 -25.32 4.62
N ASP A 31 7.03 -24.69 3.58
CA ASP A 31 7.76 -23.74 2.73
C ASP A 31 7.61 -22.28 3.21
N ARG A 32 6.78 -22.05 4.24
CA ARG A 32 6.43 -20.70 4.70
C ARG A 32 6.08 -20.63 6.18
N ILE A 33 6.22 -19.43 6.74
CA ILE A 33 5.69 -19.06 8.06
C ILE A 33 4.49 -18.15 7.84
N ARG A 34 3.37 -18.44 8.51
CA ARG A 34 2.19 -17.57 8.49
C ARG A 34 2.17 -16.70 9.73
N LEU A 35 2.38 -15.40 9.54
CA LEU A 35 2.20 -14.41 10.61
C LEU A 35 0.70 -14.17 10.79
N GLN A 36 0.14 -14.60 11.92
CA GLN A 36 -1.28 -14.42 12.20
C GLN A 36 -1.54 -12.99 12.67
N TRP A 37 -2.60 -12.39 12.14
CA TRP A 37 -3.11 -11.11 12.60
C TRP A 37 -3.84 -11.29 13.93
N ASP A 38 -3.75 -10.29 14.80
CA ASP A 38 -4.58 -10.25 16.00
C ASP A 38 -6.06 -10.03 15.60
N GLU A 39 -6.98 -10.77 16.23
CA GLU A 39 -8.40 -10.79 15.81
C GLU A 39 -9.10 -9.45 16.02
N GLU A 40 -8.71 -8.68 17.03
CA GLU A 40 -9.28 -7.36 17.28
C GLU A 40 -8.68 -6.32 16.34
N TRP A 41 -7.37 -6.41 16.06
CA TRP A 41 -6.72 -5.56 15.06
C TRP A 41 -7.18 -5.83 13.63
N ALA A 42 -7.61 -7.06 13.32
CA ALA A 42 -8.11 -7.40 11.98
C ALA A 42 -9.37 -6.61 11.60
N LYS A 43 -10.10 -6.12 12.61
CA LYS A 43 -11.33 -5.33 12.44
C LYS A 43 -11.04 -3.84 12.21
N GLN A 44 -9.80 -3.39 12.43
CA GLN A 44 -9.44 -1.98 12.30
C GLN A 44 -8.91 -1.65 10.89
N PRO A 45 -9.18 -0.44 10.36
CA PRO A 45 -8.59 -0.01 9.10
C PRO A 45 -7.07 0.10 9.22
N VAL A 46 -6.31 -0.30 8.19
CA VAL A 46 -4.84 -0.10 8.20
C VAL A 46 -4.49 1.39 8.05
N PHE A 47 -5.12 2.08 7.10
CA PHE A 47 -4.97 3.52 6.93
C PHE A 47 -6.06 4.24 7.71
N ARG A 48 -5.66 4.93 8.78
CA ARG A 48 -6.56 5.62 9.69
C ARG A 48 -6.38 7.13 9.62
N ASP A 49 -7.49 7.83 9.77
CA ASP A 49 -7.50 9.28 9.82
C ASP A 49 -7.12 9.78 11.22
N VAL A 50 -6.82 11.06 11.33
CA VAL A 50 -6.59 11.73 12.61
C VAL A 50 -7.89 12.18 13.27
N GLU A 51 -7.85 12.24 14.59
CA GLU A 51 -8.88 12.82 15.44
C GLU A 51 -8.27 13.88 16.37
N HIS A 52 -9.06 14.93 16.64
CA HIS A 52 -8.70 15.99 17.57
C HIS A 52 -9.21 15.62 18.96
N THR A 53 -8.33 15.66 19.94
CA THR A 53 -8.64 15.41 21.35
C THR A 53 -8.24 16.62 22.18
N ALA A 54 -8.63 16.65 23.45
CA ALA A 54 -8.17 17.68 24.40
C ALA A 54 -6.64 17.75 24.51
N ASN A 55 -5.94 16.64 24.22
CA ASN A 55 -4.48 16.54 24.27
C ASN A 55 -3.81 16.73 22.90
N GLY A 56 -4.53 17.26 21.90
CA GLY A 56 -4.04 17.48 20.55
C GLY A 56 -4.49 16.43 19.54
N VAL A 57 -3.75 16.34 18.44
CA VAL A 57 -4.08 15.49 17.28
C VAL A 57 -3.45 14.10 17.46
N ARG A 58 -4.25 13.05 17.29
CA ARG A 58 -3.75 11.66 17.28
C ARG A 58 -4.35 10.86 16.12
N ILE A 59 -3.72 9.73 15.79
CA ILE A 59 -4.29 8.76 14.84
C ILE A 59 -5.49 8.09 15.50
N SER A 60 -6.63 8.09 14.83
CA SER A 60 -7.84 7.40 15.30
C SER A 60 -7.67 5.90 15.16
N LYS A 61 -8.19 5.10 16.08
CA LYS A 61 -8.13 3.63 15.97
C LYS A 61 -9.11 3.08 14.94
N THR A 62 -10.25 3.74 14.75
CA THR A 62 -11.39 3.18 13.99
C THR A 62 -11.74 4.01 12.77
N LYS A 63 -11.38 5.30 12.72
CA LYS A 63 -11.73 6.17 11.61
C LYS A 63 -10.86 5.88 10.40
N VAL A 64 -11.46 5.37 9.34
CA VAL A 64 -10.78 5.13 8.06
C VAL A 64 -10.30 6.43 7.40
N LEU A 65 -9.11 6.40 6.81
CA LEU A 65 -8.65 7.47 5.93
C LEU A 65 -9.40 7.43 4.60
N LEU A 66 -10.26 8.41 4.38
CA LEU A 66 -11.03 8.50 3.13
C LEU A 66 -10.12 8.78 1.93
N TYR A 67 -10.45 8.13 0.79
CA TYR A 67 -9.75 8.34 -0.47
C TYR A 67 -9.70 9.82 -0.87
N THR A 68 -10.80 10.55 -0.70
CA THR A 68 -10.88 11.99 -1.03
C THR A 68 -9.87 12.82 -0.23
N LYS A 69 -9.74 12.54 1.07
CA LYS A 69 -8.76 13.19 1.94
C LYS A 69 -7.33 12.84 1.53
N HIS A 70 -7.07 11.55 1.28
CA HIS A 70 -5.73 11.11 0.87
C HIS A 70 -5.32 11.69 -0.49
N ARG A 71 -6.25 11.72 -1.46
CA ARG A 71 -6.05 12.34 -2.78
C ARG A 71 -5.80 13.84 -2.66
N HIS A 72 -6.51 14.53 -1.78
CA HIS A 72 -6.26 15.94 -1.52
C HIS A 72 -4.81 16.17 -1.01
N HIS A 73 -4.32 15.34 -0.09
CA HIS A 73 -2.94 15.42 0.37
C HIS A 73 -1.91 15.16 -0.74
N LEU A 74 -2.14 14.15 -1.59
CA LEU A 74 -1.24 13.85 -2.71
C LEU A 74 -1.17 15.00 -3.72
N VAL A 75 -2.31 15.60 -4.04
CA VAL A 75 -2.38 16.75 -4.95
C VAL A 75 -1.66 17.96 -4.38
N ARG A 76 -1.84 18.21 -3.07
CA ARG A 76 -1.14 19.28 -2.37
C ARG A 76 0.37 19.05 -2.36
N LEU A 77 0.82 17.82 -2.13
CA LEU A 77 2.23 17.46 -2.23
C LEU A 77 2.78 17.76 -3.64
N GLY A 78 2.07 17.33 -4.68
CA GLY A 78 2.48 17.60 -6.07
C GLY A 78 2.67 19.09 -6.35
N ARG A 79 1.72 19.93 -5.89
CA ARG A 79 1.83 21.39 -6.02
C ARG A 79 3.02 21.97 -5.27
N THR A 80 3.25 21.54 -4.03
CA THR A 80 4.41 21.98 -3.23
C THR A 80 5.74 21.60 -3.88
N CYS A 81 5.81 20.45 -4.54
CA CYS A 81 6.98 20.01 -5.30
C CYS A 81 7.14 20.71 -6.67
N GLY A 82 6.22 21.60 -7.06
CA GLY A 82 6.30 22.34 -8.32
C GLY A 82 5.88 21.55 -9.56
N PHE A 83 5.14 20.44 -9.41
CA PHE A 83 4.62 19.72 -10.57
C PHE A 83 3.56 20.58 -11.29
N GLU A 84 3.76 20.77 -12.60
CA GLU A 84 2.83 21.50 -13.47
C GLU A 84 1.47 20.80 -13.55
N LYS A 85 1.49 19.47 -13.74
CA LYS A 85 0.28 18.65 -13.75
C LYS A 85 -0.10 18.22 -12.33
N ARG A 86 -1.40 18.06 -12.13
CA ARG A 86 -1.95 17.52 -10.88
C ARG A 86 -1.46 16.09 -10.68
N LEU A 87 -0.75 15.85 -9.58
CA LEU A 87 -0.36 14.50 -9.18
C LEU A 87 -1.58 13.69 -8.71
N GLU A 88 -1.77 12.50 -9.30
CA GLU A 88 -2.86 11.58 -9.00
C GLU A 88 -2.35 10.18 -8.63
N PHE A 89 -3.18 9.39 -7.93
CA PHE A 89 -2.82 8.00 -7.60
C PHE A 89 -2.63 7.13 -8.85
N TYR A 90 -3.32 7.48 -9.94
CA TYR A 90 -3.16 6.78 -11.21
C TYR A 90 -1.74 6.94 -11.77
N ASP A 91 -1.09 8.09 -11.57
CA ASP A 91 0.30 8.31 -12.01
C ASP A 91 1.25 7.33 -11.34
N LEU A 92 1.07 7.07 -10.03
CA LEU A 92 1.87 6.07 -9.30
C LEU A 92 1.67 4.68 -9.87
N ARG A 93 0.40 4.28 -10.11
CA ARG A 93 0.09 2.98 -10.69
C ARG A 93 0.63 2.85 -12.11
N ARG A 94 0.58 3.91 -12.90
CA ARG A 94 1.11 3.94 -14.27
C ARG A 94 2.62 3.87 -14.31
N ALA A 95 3.31 4.62 -13.45
CA ALA A 95 4.76 4.58 -13.32
C ALA A 95 5.24 3.17 -12.91
N SER A 96 4.60 2.56 -11.91
CA SER A 96 4.89 1.17 -11.53
C SER A 96 4.59 0.19 -12.67
N GLY A 97 3.46 0.37 -13.36
CA GLY A 97 3.09 -0.44 -14.51
C GLY A 97 4.16 -0.40 -15.60
N LYS A 98 4.65 0.80 -15.96
CA LYS A 98 5.73 0.97 -16.95
C LYS A 98 7.00 0.23 -16.53
N ARG A 99 7.39 0.35 -15.26
CA ARG A 99 8.59 -0.35 -14.76
C ARG A 99 8.45 -1.87 -14.85
N LEU A 100 7.27 -2.42 -14.53
CA LEU A 100 7.00 -3.85 -14.66
C LEU A 100 7.10 -4.33 -16.11
N ASP A 101 6.72 -3.49 -17.08
CA ASP A 101 6.84 -3.81 -18.51
C ASP A 101 8.28 -4.16 -18.92
N GLU A 102 9.24 -3.50 -18.30
CA GLU A 102 10.67 -3.66 -18.55
C GLU A 102 11.27 -4.86 -17.80
N GLU A 103 10.62 -5.34 -16.73
CA GLU A 103 11.19 -6.29 -15.78
C GLU A 103 10.55 -7.70 -15.81
N VAL A 104 9.29 -7.83 -16.24
CA VAL A 104 8.56 -9.12 -16.17
C VAL A 104 7.81 -9.44 -17.46
N THR A 105 7.37 -10.69 -17.59
CA THR A 105 6.57 -11.11 -18.75
C THR A 105 5.21 -10.39 -18.79
N PRO A 106 4.58 -10.25 -19.98
CA PRO A 106 3.25 -9.64 -20.09
C PRO A 106 2.19 -10.33 -19.21
N GLU A 107 2.28 -11.65 -19.03
CA GLU A 107 1.38 -12.43 -18.18
C GLU A 107 1.55 -12.07 -16.70
N GLU A 108 2.79 -12.04 -16.20
CA GLU A 108 3.11 -11.65 -14.84
C GLU A 108 2.73 -10.19 -14.57
N ARG A 109 3.03 -9.30 -15.51
CA ARG A 109 2.63 -7.89 -15.45
C ARG A 109 1.12 -7.72 -15.32
N ARG A 110 0.34 -8.43 -16.16
CA ARG A 110 -1.13 -8.41 -16.10
C ARG A 110 -1.63 -8.95 -14.76
N LEU A 111 -1.03 -10.03 -14.25
CA LEU A 111 -1.35 -10.58 -12.94
C LEU A 111 -1.07 -9.60 -11.80
N ILE A 112 0.14 -9.02 -11.75
CA ILE A 112 0.56 -8.06 -10.71
C ILE A 112 -0.32 -6.81 -10.75
N MET A 113 -0.61 -6.31 -11.95
CA MET A 113 -1.50 -5.16 -12.12
C MET A 113 -2.96 -5.55 -11.84
N GLY A 114 -3.35 -6.82 -11.92
CA GLY A 114 -4.75 -7.24 -11.81
C GLY A 114 -5.59 -6.82 -13.04
N ASN A 115 -4.94 -6.68 -14.19
CA ASN A 115 -5.58 -6.33 -15.45
C ASN A 115 -6.05 -7.61 -16.18
N ARG A 116 -7.16 -7.52 -16.93
CA ARG A 116 -7.65 -8.58 -17.83
C ARG A 116 -7.63 -8.07 -19.27
N GLY A 117 -7.47 -8.98 -20.23
CA GLY A 117 -7.46 -8.63 -21.64
C GLY A 117 -6.37 -7.61 -21.98
N ASP A 118 -6.73 -6.60 -22.78
CA ASP A 118 -5.87 -5.54 -23.32
C ASP A 118 -5.83 -4.26 -22.45
N VAL A 119 -6.38 -4.30 -21.22
CA VAL A 119 -6.48 -3.12 -20.34
C VAL A 119 -5.11 -2.51 -20.05
N TYR A 120 -4.06 -3.33 -19.96
CA TYR A 120 -2.73 -2.78 -19.73
C TYR A 120 -2.24 -2.01 -20.96
N GLU A 121 -2.33 -2.62 -22.13
CA GLU A 121 -1.89 -2.08 -23.41
C GLU A 121 -2.62 -0.76 -23.71
N ARG A 122 -3.94 -0.73 -23.52
CA ARG A 122 -4.75 0.46 -23.81
C ARG A 122 -4.49 1.66 -22.91
N TYR A 123 -4.25 1.44 -21.62
CA TYR A 123 -4.22 2.53 -20.64
C TYR A 123 -2.81 2.83 -20.09
N TYR A 124 -1.86 1.92 -20.24
CA TYR A 124 -0.53 2.03 -19.63
C TYR A 124 0.60 2.13 -20.66
N MET A 125 0.39 1.67 -21.91
CA MET A 125 1.40 1.80 -22.97
C MET A 125 1.24 3.12 -23.74
N PRO A 126 2.32 3.92 -23.86
CA PRO A 126 2.27 5.20 -24.56
C PRO A 126 1.79 5.13 -26.02
N ALA A 127 2.02 4.01 -26.72
CA ALA A 127 1.64 3.84 -28.12
C ALA A 127 0.12 3.75 -28.36
N PHE A 128 -0.68 3.64 -27.30
CA PHE A 128 -2.14 3.48 -27.37
C PHE A 128 -2.90 4.61 -26.63
N ILE A 129 -2.19 5.66 -26.22
CA ILE A 129 -2.77 6.83 -25.57
C ILE A 129 -2.63 8.01 -26.54
N ASP A 130 -3.74 8.39 -27.17
CA ASP A 130 -3.85 9.61 -27.99
C ASP A 130 -3.54 10.88 -27.18
#